data_AF-A0AAU3LQF5-F1
#
_entry.id   AF-A0AAU3LQF5-F1
#
_cell.length_a   1.000
_cell.length_b   1.000
_cell.length_c   1.000
_cell.angle_alpha   90.00
_cell.angle_beta   90.00
_cell.angle_gamma   90.00
#
_symmetry.space_group_name_H-M   'P 1'
#
loop_
_entity.id
_entity.type
_entity.pdbx_description
1 polymer ?
#
loop_
_entity_poly.entity_id
_entity_poly.type
_entity_poly.pdbx_seq_one_letter_code
_entity_poly.pdbx_strand_id
1 'polypeptide(L)'
;MNTQAAMVELLRAGHSDKAIARQLHTHRRKVREARLHIGLAPHRPGPAPSTPEDVFWRRTQPTDDGHLLWPGPGRQLRGGDNKVSVYRVAFRIGTGREPEGIVTNGCGRAGCVHPSHVEDQPMRQQYKAIFGGVTA
;
A
#
# COMPACT_ATOMS: atom_id res chain seq x y z
N MET A 1 18.18 -34.34 17.98
CA MET A 1 17.28 -33.82 16.93
C MET A 1 18.08 -33.65 15.64
N ASN A 2 17.67 -34.23 14.52
CA ASN A 2 18.39 -34.11 13.23
C ASN A 2 18.27 -32.68 12.69
N THR A 3 19.37 -32.09 12.20
CA THR A 3 19.39 -30.75 11.59
C THR A 3 18.35 -30.61 10.48
N GLN A 4 18.05 -31.67 9.73
CA GLN A 4 17.02 -31.65 8.69
C GLN A 4 15.60 -31.48 9.26
N ALA A 5 15.28 -32.17 10.36
CA ALA A 5 13.98 -32.03 11.02
C ALA A 5 13.82 -30.61 11.59
N ALA A 6 14.88 -30.07 12.21
CA ALA A 6 14.92 -28.69 12.71
C ALA A 6 14.70 -27.66 11.59
N MET A 7 15.29 -27.87 10.41
CA MET A 7 15.06 -27.02 9.24
C MET A 7 13.60 -27.05 8.80
N VAL A 8 12.98 -28.23 8.71
CA VAL A 8 11.58 -28.38 8.28
C VAL A 8 10.63 -27.70 9.24
N GLU A 9 10.84 -27.83 10.55
CA GLU A 9 10.02 -27.14 11.55
C GLU A 9 10.08 -25.62 11.41
N LEU A 10 11.29 -25.05 11.33
CA LEU A 10 11.46 -23.61 11.17
C LEU A 10 10.92 -23.09 9.83
N LEU A 11 11.01 -23.88 8.76
CA LEU A 11 10.44 -23.56 7.46
C LEU A 11 8.90 -23.51 7.52
N ARG A 12 8.26 -24.47 8.20
CA ARG A 12 6.80 -24.49 8.42
C ARG A 12 6.34 -23.35 9.32
N ALA A 13 7.17 -22.92 10.27
CA ALA A 13 6.94 -21.74 11.10
C ALA A 13 7.16 -20.40 10.36
N GLY A 14 7.47 -20.42 9.05
CA GLY A 14 7.55 -19.22 8.22
C GLY A 14 8.88 -18.46 8.29
N HIS A 15 9.91 -19.03 8.92
CA HIS A 15 11.21 -18.37 8.97
C HIS A 15 11.86 -18.27 7.58
N SER A 16 12.64 -17.21 7.38
CA SER A 16 13.45 -17.02 6.18
C SER A 16 14.65 -17.96 6.15
N ASP A 17 15.10 -18.32 4.94
CA ASP A 17 16.27 -19.19 4.76
C ASP A 17 17.53 -18.62 5.44
N LYS A 18 17.66 -17.29 5.46
CA LYS A 18 18.76 -16.59 6.15
C LYS A 18 18.66 -16.73 7.67
N ALA A 19 17.46 -16.60 8.24
CA ALA A 19 17.25 -16.74 9.68
C ALA A 19 17.56 -18.16 10.14
N ILE A 20 17.06 -19.16 9.41
CA ILE A 20 17.30 -20.58 9.68
C ILE A 20 18.78 -20.94 9.55
N ALA A 21 19.44 -20.50 8.47
CA ALA A 21 20.86 -20.73 8.25
C ALA A 21 21.71 -20.19 9.41
N ARG A 22 21.38 -18.98 9.90
CA ARG A 22 22.05 -18.37 11.05
C ARG A 22 21.78 -19.13 12.35
N GLN A 23 20.54 -19.54 12.59
CA GLN A 23 20.12 -20.22 13.82
C GLN A 23 20.68 -21.65 13.92
N LEU A 24 20.71 -22.38 12.81
CA LEU A 24 21.18 -23.76 12.77
C LEU A 24 22.64 -23.88 12.34
N HIS A 25 23.36 -22.76 12.24
CA HIS A 25 24.76 -22.68 11.78
C HIS A 25 25.02 -23.50 10.50
N THR A 26 24.12 -23.39 9.52
CA THR A 26 24.18 -24.16 8.27
C THR A 26 24.21 -23.26 7.04
N HIS A 27 24.56 -23.83 5.89
CA HIS A 27 24.65 -23.07 4.67
C HIS A 27 23.26 -22.76 4.10
N ARG A 28 23.01 -21.51 3.69
CA ARG A 28 21.72 -21.05 3.15
C ARG A 28 21.21 -21.90 1.99
N ARG A 29 22.13 -22.42 1.15
CA ARG A 29 21.79 -23.33 0.04
C ARG A 29 21.08 -24.60 0.52
N LYS A 30 21.53 -25.18 1.63
CA LYS A 30 20.94 -26.40 2.22
C LYS A 30 19.51 -26.15 2.70
N VAL A 31 19.27 -25.00 3.32
CA VAL A 31 17.91 -24.59 3.74
C VAL A 31 17.01 -24.36 2.53
N ARG A 32 17.52 -23.73 1.46
CA ARG A 32 16.78 -23.53 0.21
C ARG A 32 16.40 -24.87 -0.45
N GLU A 33 17.32 -25.82 -0.48
CA GLU A 33 17.05 -27.18 -0.99
C GLU A 33 15.98 -27.89 -0.14
N ALA A 34 16.08 -27.80 1.18
CA ALA A 34 15.05 -28.33 2.09
C ALA A 34 13.67 -27.69 1.85
N ARG A 35 13.61 -26.36 1.66
CA ARG A 35 12.38 -25.62 1.33
C ARG A 35 11.73 -26.13 0.05
N LEU A 36 12.52 -26.28 -1.02
CA LEU A 36 12.04 -26.78 -2.30
C LEU A 36 11.56 -28.23 -2.18
N HIS A 37 12.28 -29.07 -1.43
CA HIS A 37 11.93 -30.47 -1.23
C HIS A 37 10.58 -30.66 -0.53
N ILE A 38 10.20 -29.74 0.38
CA ILE A 38 8.89 -29.76 1.06
C ILE A 38 7.82 -28.93 0.33
N GLY A 39 8.09 -28.48 -0.91
CA GLY A 39 7.12 -27.77 -1.75
C GLY A 39 6.81 -26.34 -1.32
N LEU A 40 7.63 -25.72 -0.48
CA LEU A 40 7.42 -24.32 -0.08
C LEU A 40 7.96 -23.36 -1.14
N ALA A 41 7.17 -22.31 -1.42
CA ALA A 41 7.60 -21.23 -2.30
C ALA A 41 8.85 -20.52 -1.73
N PRO A 42 9.76 -20.01 -2.60
CA PRO A 42 10.92 -19.25 -2.17
C PRO A 42 10.52 -18.10 -1.25
N HIS A 43 11.22 -17.94 -0.13
CA HIS A 43 10.98 -16.82 0.77
C HIS A 43 11.34 -15.51 0.07
N ARG A 44 10.34 -14.64 -0.15
CA ARG A 44 10.53 -13.30 -0.71
C ARG A 44 10.68 -12.29 0.43
N PRO A 45 11.87 -11.69 0.62
CA PRO A 45 12.03 -10.62 1.61
C PRO A 45 11.28 -9.37 1.15
N GLY A 46 10.57 -8.73 2.07
CA GLY A 46 9.79 -7.52 1.84
C GLY A 46 8.31 -7.69 2.20
N PRO A 47 7.54 -6.59 2.24
CA PRO A 47 6.11 -6.67 2.41
C PRO A 47 5.49 -7.50 1.28
N ALA A 48 4.41 -8.22 1.60
CA ALA A 48 3.61 -8.92 0.60
C ALA A 48 3.25 -7.95 -0.55
N PRO A 49 3.05 -8.46 -1.79
CA PRO A 49 2.50 -7.65 -2.87
C PRO A 49 1.23 -6.97 -2.34
N SER A 50 1.27 -5.66 -2.19
CA SER A 50 0.18 -4.89 -1.59
C SER A 50 -0.54 -4.15 -2.70
N THR A 51 -1.87 -4.12 -2.63
CA THR A 51 -2.67 -3.31 -3.55
C THR A 51 -2.31 -1.83 -3.37
N PRO A 52 -2.57 -0.95 -4.36
CA PRO A 52 -2.40 0.49 -4.16
C PRO A 52 -3.14 1.02 -2.91
N GLU A 53 -4.28 0.44 -2.57
CA GLU A 53 -5.08 0.77 -1.38
C GLU A 53 -4.36 0.36 -0.09
N ASP A 54 -3.73 -0.82 -0.04
CA ASP A 54 -2.93 -1.24 1.11
C ASP A 54 -1.72 -0.32 1.31
N VAL A 55 -1.05 0.06 0.22
CA VAL A 55 0.08 0.99 0.28
C VAL A 55 -0.39 2.38 0.71
N PHE A 56 -1.59 2.79 0.29
CA PHE A 56 -2.19 4.05 0.67
C PHE A 56 -2.36 4.11 2.19
N TRP A 57 -3.13 3.18 2.77
CA TRP A 57 -3.42 3.17 4.21
C TRP A 57 -2.18 2.99 5.07
N ARG A 58 -1.22 2.17 4.63
CA ARG A 58 0.04 1.96 5.36
C ARG A 58 0.90 3.22 5.46
N ARG A 59 0.77 4.14 4.51
CA ARG A 59 1.67 5.31 4.40
C ARG A 59 1.02 6.62 4.81
N THR A 60 -0.29 6.75 4.70
CA THR A 60 -0.99 7.97 5.11
C THR A 60 -0.79 8.26 6.59
N GLN A 61 -0.74 9.55 6.94
CA GLN A 61 -0.58 10.03 8.31
C GLN A 61 -1.84 10.81 8.71
N PRO A 62 -2.64 10.33 9.66
CA PRO A 62 -3.77 11.09 10.18
C PRO A 62 -3.27 12.32 10.95
N THR A 63 -4.07 13.37 10.95
CA THR A 63 -3.82 14.59 11.73
C THR A 63 -4.93 14.78 12.76
N ASP A 64 -4.65 15.56 13.82
CA ASP A 64 -5.57 15.77 14.94
C ASP A 64 -6.86 16.53 14.53
N ASP A 65 -6.82 17.27 13.42
CA ASP A 65 -7.94 18.02 12.84
C ASP A 65 -8.77 17.20 11.83
N GLY A 66 -8.54 15.88 11.73
CA GLY A 66 -9.33 14.98 10.90
C GLY A 66 -8.93 14.94 9.42
N HIS A 67 -7.76 15.48 9.06
CA HIS A 67 -7.18 15.28 7.74
C HIS A 67 -6.31 14.02 7.68
N LEU A 68 -6.00 13.64 6.45
CA LEU A 68 -5.11 12.52 6.16
C LEU A 68 -4.06 13.01 5.18
N LEU A 69 -2.79 12.99 5.57
CA LEU A 69 -1.70 13.51 4.76
C LEU A 69 -0.91 12.38 4.11
N TRP A 70 -0.43 12.65 2.90
CA TRP A 70 0.51 11.77 2.22
C TRP A 70 1.95 12.20 2.50
N PRO A 71 2.78 11.39 3.16
CA PRO A 71 4.14 11.78 3.46
C PRO A 71 5.05 11.68 2.22
N GLY A 72 5.87 12.71 2.05
CA GLY A 72 6.89 12.81 1.01
C GLY A 72 6.42 13.47 -0.28
N PRO A 73 7.35 13.79 -1.20
CA PRO A 73 7.07 14.60 -2.39
C PRO A 73 6.31 13.82 -3.48
N GLY A 74 6.43 12.50 -3.50
CA GLY A 74 5.85 11.67 -4.55
C GLY A 74 4.36 11.42 -4.32
N ARG A 75 3.49 11.99 -5.16
CA ARG A 75 2.03 11.76 -5.15
C ARG A 75 1.59 10.54 -5.99
N GLN A 76 2.52 9.62 -6.23
CA GLN A 76 2.28 8.42 -7.02
C GLN A 76 2.61 7.17 -6.21
N LEU A 77 1.67 6.24 -6.22
CA LEU A 77 1.81 4.89 -5.73
C LEU A 77 2.33 4.01 -6.88
N ARG A 78 3.30 3.16 -6.56
CA ARG A 78 3.74 2.08 -7.46
C ARG A 78 3.02 0.82 -7.02
N GLY A 79 2.23 0.24 -7.92
CA GLY A 79 1.59 -1.06 -7.76
C GLY A 79 1.52 -1.76 -9.10
N GLY A 80 2.28 -2.85 -9.26
CA GLY A 80 2.47 -3.50 -10.57
C GLY A 80 3.17 -2.61 -11.60
N ASP A 81 2.76 -2.72 -12.87
CA ASP A 81 3.37 -2.01 -14.01
C ASP A 81 2.96 -0.53 -14.13
N ASN A 82 2.01 -0.06 -13.31
CA ASN A 82 1.42 1.27 -13.44
C ASN A 82 1.64 2.17 -12.22
N LYS A 83 1.84 3.46 -12.49
CA LYS A 83 1.90 4.52 -11.48
C LYS A 83 0.49 5.09 -11.29
N VAL A 84 -0.05 5.02 -10.08
CA VAL A 84 -1.39 5.53 -9.75
C VAL A 84 -1.27 6.72 -8.81
N SER A 85 -2.06 7.78 -9.05
CA SER A 85 -2.10 8.94 -8.16
C SER A 85 -2.71 8.59 -6.79
N VAL A 86 -2.11 9.09 -5.70
CA VAL A 86 -2.67 8.92 -4.34
C VAL A 86 -4.07 9.51 -4.20
N TYR A 87 -4.35 10.61 -4.90
CA TYR A 87 -5.68 11.22 -4.90
C TYR A 87 -6.72 10.34 -5.59
N ARG A 88 -6.34 9.66 -6.69
CA ARG A 88 -7.25 8.73 -7.37
C ARG A 88 -7.53 7.51 -6.50
N VAL A 89 -6.55 7.01 -5.76
CA VAL A 89 -6.75 5.93 -4.79
C VAL A 89 -7.68 6.38 -3.66
N ALA A 90 -7.42 7.52 -3.03
CA ALA A 90 -8.29 8.08 -2.00
C ALA A 90 -9.74 8.24 -2.49
N PHE A 91 -9.92 8.70 -3.73
CA PHE A 91 -11.23 8.88 -4.33
C PHE A 91 -11.97 7.56 -4.53
N ARG A 92 -11.31 6.54 -5.07
CA ARG A 92 -11.89 5.20 -5.21
C ARG A 92 -12.29 4.60 -3.86
N ILE A 93 -11.43 4.75 -2.86
CA ILE A 93 -11.72 4.31 -1.48
C ILE A 93 -12.99 4.98 -0.95
N GLY A 94 -13.14 6.29 -1.14
CA GLY A 94 -14.26 7.06 -0.58
C GLY A 94 -15.57 6.90 -1.35
N THR A 95 -15.50 6.66 -2.67
CA THR A 95 -16.68 6.70 -3.56
C THR A 95 -17.05 5.36 -4.19
N GLY A 96 -16.13 4.39 -4.19
CA GLY A 96 -16.30 3.10 -4.87
C GLY A 96 -16.30 3.19 -6.40
N ARG A 97 -15.99 4.34 -7.01
CA ARG A 97 -15.98 4.52 -8.47
C ARG A 97 -14.66 5.09 -8.99
N GLU A 98 -14.46 4.99 -10.31
CA GLU A 98 -13.35 5.67 -10.97
C GLU A 98 -13.56 7.19 -11.01
N PRO A 99 -12.51 7.99 -10.73
CA PRO A 99 -12.60 9.43 -10.86
C PRO A 99 -12.53 9.89 -12.31
N GLU A 100 -13.34 10.89 -12.60
CA GLU A 100 -13.37 11.60 -13.88
C GLU A 100 -12.52 12.87 -13.82
N GLY A 101 -11.57 12.98 -14.74
CA GLY A 101 -10.62 14.09 -14.79
C GLY A 101 -9.67 14.14 -13.58
N ILE A 102 -9.32 15.37 -13.19
CA ILE A 102 -8.35 15.62 -12.11
C ILE A 102 -9.04 15.51 -10.76
N VAL A 103 -8.46 14.72 -9.85
CA VAL A 103 -8.88 14.65 -8.44
C VAL A 103 -8.04 15.61 -7.61
N THR A 104 -8.71 16.43 -6.80
CA THR A 104 -8.09 17.37 -5.85
C THR A 104 -8.76 17.28 -4.49
N ASN A 105 -8.14 17.85 -3.46
CA ASN A 105 -8.78 18.04 -2.17
C ASN A 105 -9.81 19.17 -2.22
N GLY A 106 -11.01 18.95 -1.68
CA GLY A 106 -12.07 19.95 -1.50
C GLY A 106 -12.04 20.65 -0.13
N CYS A 107 -11.42 20.02 0.88
CA CYS A 107 -11.40 20.51 2.27
C CYS A 107 -10.50 21.72 2.56
N GLY A 108 -9.86 22.34 1.56
CA GLY A 108 -8.95 23.49 1.76
C GLY A 108 -7.57 23.15 2.37
N ARG A 109 -7.40 22.01 3.04
CA ARG A 109 -6.10 21.57 3.58
C ARG A 109 -5.18 21.07 2.48
N ALA A 110 -4.12 21.82 2.20
CA ALA A 110 -3.13 21.46 1.19
C ALA A 110 -2.54 20.05 1.45
N GLY A 111 -2.56 19.21 0.42
CA GLY A 111 -1.99 17.86 0.49
C GLY A 111 -2.85 16.84 1.23
N CYS A 112 -4.06 17.20 1.70
CA CYS A 112 -5.00 16.24 2.26
C CYS A 112 -5.44 15.22 1.21
N VAL A 113 -5.36 13.94 1.55
CA VAL A 113 -5.80 12.79 0.74
C VAL A 113 -6.88 11.98 1.45
N HIS A 114 -7.55 12.54 2.45
CA HIS A 114 -8.63 11.84 3.16
C HIS A 114 -9.74 11.45 2.16
N PRO A 115 -10.23 10.20 2.15
CA PRO A 115 -11.20 9.73 1.16
C PRO A 115 -12.50 10.55 1.07
N SER A 116 -12.96 11.12 2.18
CA SER A 116 -14.13 12.03 2.19
C SER A 116 -13.82 13.48 1.81
N HIS A 117 -12.55 13.85 1.66
CA HIS A 117 -12.12 15.23 1.40
C HIS A 117 -11.59 15.44 -0.02
N VAL A 118 -11.65 14.40 -0.87
CA VAL A 118 -11.20 14.46 -2.25
C VAL A 118 -12.39 14.46 -3.19
N GLU A 119 -12.26 15.20 -4.28
CA GLU A 119 -13.32 15.42 -5.26
C GLU A 119 -12.73 15.30 -6.66
N ASP A 120 -13.49 14.73 -7.58
CA ASP A 120 -13.15 14.70 -8.98
C ASP A 120 -13.73 15.91 -9.72
N GLN A 121 -13.49 15.99 -11.04
CA GLN A 121 -13.82 17.19 -11.78
C GLN A 121 -15.33 17.49 -11.86
N PRO A 122 -16.22 16.51 -12.14
CA PRO A 122 -17.66 16.75 -12.14
C PRO A 122 -18.20 17.26 -10.80
N MET A 123 -17.75 16.68 -9.67
CA MET A 123 -18.18 17.13 -8.33
C MET A 123 -17.87 18.61 -8.11
N ARG A 124 -16.65 19.04 -8.46
CA ARG A 124 -16.26 20.46 -8.34
C ARG A 124 -17.04 21.37 -9.26
N GLN A 125 -17.36 20.91 -10.48
CA GLN A 125 -18.14 21.68 -11.43
C GLN A 125 -19.60 21.85 -10.96
N GLN A 126 -20.19 20.81 -10.38
CA GLN A 126 -21.52 20.86 -9.79
C GLN A 126 -21.57 21.87 -8.64
N TYR A 127 -20.59 21.87 -7.73
CA TYR A 127 -20.53 22.87 -6.66
C TYR A 127 -20.41 24.30 -7.19
N LYS A 128 -19.60 24.53 -8.23
CA LYS A 128 -19.52 25.84 -8.89
C LYS A 128 -20.84 26.25 -9.54
N ALA A 129 -21.57 25.32 -10.17
CA ALA A 129 -22.85 25.62 -10.78
C ALA A 129 -23.93 25.97 -9.74
N ILE A 130 -23.89 25.34 -8.56
CA ILE A 130 -24.86 25.57 -7.48
C ILE A 130 -24.53 26.84 -6.67
N PHE A 131 -23.25 27.06 -6.36
CA PHE A 131 -22.83 28.11 -5.41
C PHE A 131 -22.07 29.28 -6.05
N GLY A 132 -21.57 29.13 -7.29
CA GLY A 132 -20.84 30.17 -8.02
C GLY A 132 -21.71 31.23 -8.71
N GLY A 133 -23.03 31.19 -8.47
CA GLY A 133 -24.00 32.16 -8.97
C GLY A 133 -24.18 33.41 -8.10
N VAL A 134 -23.23 33.72 -7.20
CA VAL A 134 -23.21 35.00 -6.49
C VAL A 134 -22.10 35.86 -7.10
N THR A 135 -22.49 36.62 -8.11
CA THR A 135 -21.73 37.71 -8.72
C THR A 135 -21.42 38.81 -7.71
N ALA A 136 -20.20 39.33 -7.76
CA ALA A 136 -19.92 40.74 -7.55
C ALA A 136 -19.28 41.28 -8.83
#